data_AF-A0AAD6ML55-F1
#
_entry.id   AF-A0AAD6ML55-F1
#
_cell.length_a   1.000
_cell.length_b   1.000
_cell.length_c   1.000
_cell.angle_alpha   90.00
_cell.angle_beta   90.00
_cell.angle_gamma   90.00
#
_symmetry.space_group_name_H-M   'P 1'
#
loop_
_entity.id
_entity.type
_entity.pdbx_description
1 polymer ?
#
loop_
_entity_poly.entity_id
_entity_poly.type
_entity_poly.pdbx_seq_one_letter_code
_entity_poly.pdbx_strand_id
1 'polypeptide(L)'
;MGKYGLIDLEKHFAFYGAYHSNSINILIHMIFVWPIFFTACLILYFTPPLFSLPQVQLSLFGYGVVLFFNVGFFLGLIYALFYICLDPKAGSLAALLCAFCWVASSLVAGWLGFSLAWKEIRHLFGIWILAVNLTGEQSESIHFSYCAMPGAGIKRRIESVYSIDTNVVLVSQIVCWTGQFIGHGVFEKRAPALLDNLVQAFIMAPFFVLLEALQTSFGYEPYPGFHASVQAKIDADMKEWREKNLKLLS
;
A
#
# COMPACT_ATOMS: atom_id res chain seq x y z
N MET A 1 -14.42 -27.73 -0.96
CA MET A 1 -15.53 -26.76 -1.04
C MET A 1 -15.01 -25.55 -1.81
N GLY A 2 -15.51 -25.30 -3.02
CA GLY A 2 -15.06 -24.16 -3.83
C GLY A 2 -15.44 -22.86 -3.13
N LYS A 3 -14.44 -22.01 -2.85
CA LYS A 3 -14.71 -20.63 -2.44
C LYS A 3 -15.20 -19.89 -3.68
N TYR A 4 -16.31 -19.16 -3.59
CA TYR A 4 -16.89 -18.43 -4.72
C TYR A 4 -16.67 -16.92 -4.54
N GLY A 5 -16.53 -16.19 -5.65
CA GLY A 5 -16.48 -14.72 -5.66
C GLY A 5 -15.13 -14.12 -5.23
N LEU A 6 -15.16 -13.08 -4.39
CA LEU A 6 -13.95 -12.32 -3.98
C LEU A 6 -12.93 -13.14 -3.18
N ILE A 7 -13.36 -14.27 -2.61
CA ILE A 7 -12.51 -15.17 -1.81
C ILE A 7 -12.03 -16.41 -2.58
N ASP A 8 -12.30 -16.48 -3.89
CA ASP A 8 -11.82 -17.54 -4.78
C ASP A 8 -10.30 -17.37 -5.05
N LEU A 9 -9.51 -17.92 -4.14
CA LEU A 9 -8.05 -17.79 -4.17
C LEU A 9 -7.45 -18.33 -5.46
N GLU A 10 -7.88 -19.50 -5.94
CA GLU A 10 -7.33 -20.08 -7.16
C GLU A 10 -7.53 -19.17 -8.37
N LYS A 11 -8.76 -18.67 -8.53
CA LYS A 11 -9.10 -17.80 -9.66
C LYS A 11 -8.29 -16.52 -9.64
N HIS A 12 -8.25 -15.81 -8.51
CA HIS A 12 -7.56 -14.53 -8.43
C HIS A 12 -6.04 -14.71 -8.54
N PHE A 13 -5.49 -15.76 -7.92
CA PHE A 13 -4.05 -16.02 -8.00
C PHE A 13 -3.62 -16.49 -9.40
N ALA A 14 -4.46 -17.26 -10.10
CA ALA A 14 -4.22 -17.60 -11.51
C ALA A 14 -4.25 -16.36 -12.42
N PHE A 15 -5.21 -15.45 -12.21
CA PHE A 15 -5.21 -14.18 -12.95
C PHE A 15 -3.93 -13.39 -12.67
N TYR A 16 -3.45 -13.35 -11.42
CA TYR A 16 -2.16 -12.73 -11.10
C TYR A 16 -1.02 -13.37 -11.89
N GLY A 17 -0.89 -14.70 -11.88
CA GLY A 17 0.14 -15.43 -12.62
C GLY A 17 0.09 -15.20 -14.13
N ALA A 18 -1.10 -15.04 -14.71
CA ALA A 18 -1.26 -14.76 -16.15
C ALA A 18 -0.76 -13.37 -16.59
N TYR A 19 -0.53 -12.45 -15.64
CA TYR A 19 0.06 -11.13 -15.88
C TYR A 19 1.52 -11.03 -15.44
N HIS A 20 2.04 -12.01 -14.69
CA HIS A 20 3.39 -12.01 -14.14
C HIS A 20 4.07 -13.33 -14.47
N SER A 21 4.52 -13.46 -15.72
CA SER A 21 5.18 -14.67 -16.22
C SER A 21 6.70 -14.58 -16.19
N ASN A 22 7.25 -13.37 -16.16
CA ASN A 22 8.68 -13.11 -16.17
C ASN A 22 9.24 -13.06 -14.73
N SER A 23 10.26 -13.85 -14.44
CA SER A 23 10.87 -13.92 -13.10
C SER A 23 11.44 -12.58 -12.60
N ILE A 24 11.94 -11.72 -13.50
CA ILE A 24 12.43 -10.38 -13.14
C ILE A 24 11.26 -9.49 -12.74
N ASN A 25 10.14 -9.54 -13.48
CA ASN A 25 8.95 -8.80 -13.12
C ASN A 25 8.39 -9.24 -11.76
N ILE A 26 8.28 -10.56 -11.54
CA ILE A 26 7.84 -11.10 -10.24
C ILE A 26 8.77 -10.61 -9.11
N LEU A 27 10.10 -10.60 -9.32
CA LEU A 27 11.05 -10.08 -8.34
C LEU A 27 10.85 -8.59 -8.05
N ILE A 28 10.65 -7.77 -9.08
CA ILE A 28 10.32 -6.34 -8.94
C ILE A 28 9.07 -6.15 -8.07
N HIS A 29 8.03 -6.95 -8.30
CA HIS A 29 6.80 -6.95 -7.50
C HIS A 29 7.06 -7.37 -6.04
N MET A 30 7.80 -8.46 -5.82
CA MET A 30 8.17 -8.92 -4.48
C MET A 30 8.93 -7.86 -3.69
N ILE A 31 9.84 -7.12 -4.34
CA ILE A 31 10.67 -6.09 -3.69
C ILE A 31 9.85 -4.83 -3.35
N PHE A 32 8.99 -4.35 -4.25
CA PHE A 32 8.39 -3.01 -4.12
C PHE A 32 6.98 -2.97 -3.54
N VAL A 33 6.18 -4.05 -3.61
CA VAL A 33 4.78 -4.01 -3.15
C VAL A 33 4.66 -3.75 -1.65
N TRP A 34 5.47 -4.40 -0.81
CA TRP A 34 5.43 -4.19 0.65
C TRP A 34 5.97 -2.81 1.08
N PRO A 35 7.06 -2.28 0.47
CA PRO A 35 7.44 -0.87 0.66
C PRO A 35 6.36 0.14 0.23
N ILE A 36 5.62 -0.11 -0.85
CA ILE A 36 4.47 0.73 -1.25
C ILE A 36 3.40 0.70 -0.15
N PHE A 37 3.05 -0.48 0.36
CA PHE A 37 2.10 -0.62 1.45
C PHE A 37 2.56 0.10 2.72
N PHE A 38 3.82 -0.09 3.12
CA PHE A 38 4.42 0.56 4.29
C PHE A 38 4.39 2.09 4.19
N THR A 39 4.84 2.63 3.06
CA THR A 39 4.86 4.10 2.85
C THR A 39 3.45 4.67 2.70
N ALA A 40 2.46 3.89 2.22
CA ALA A 40 1.06 4.29 2.26
C ALA A 40 0.52 4.36 3.70
N CYS A 41 0.84 3.40 4.57
CA CYS A 41 0.52 3.49 6.00
C CYS A 41 1.16 4.73 6.65
N LEU A 42 2.40 5.06 6.28
CA LEU A 42 3.11 6.24 6.78
C LEU A 42 2.44 7.55 6.35
N ILE A 43 2.00 7.66 5.10
CA ILE A 43 1.22 8.82 4.63
C ILE A 43 -0.10 8.91 5.39
N LEU A 44 -0.81 7.78 5.55
CA LEU A 44 -2.10 7.72 6.22
C LEU A 44 -2.01 7.96 7.73
N TYR A 45 -0.84 7.80 8.35
CA TYR A 45 -0.64 8.13 9.76
C TYR A 45 -1.04 9.57 10.10
N PHE A 46 -0.81 10.50 9.17
CA PHE A 46 -1.13 11.92 9.37
C PHE A 46 -2.62 12.25 9.21
N THR A 47 -3.46 11.27 8.87
CA THR A 47 -4.92 11.45 8.87
C THR A 47 -5.45 11.53 10.31
N PRO A 48 -6.47 12.37 10.58
CA PRO A 48 -7.04 12.48 11.91
C PRO A 48 -7.65 11.15 12.38
N PRO A 49 -7.67 10.87 13.69
CA PRO A 49 -8.41 9.74 14.23
C PRO A 49 -9.88 9.80 13.83
N LEU A 50 -10.45 8.66 13.43
CA LEU A 50 -11.87 8.60 13.01
C LEU A 50 -12.84 8.59 14.20
N PHE A 51 -12.34 8.21 15.38
CA PHE A 51 -13.12 8.14 16.60
C PHE A 51 -12.38 8.84 17.75
N SER A 52 -13.14 9.45 18.67
CA SER A 52 -12.61 10.07 19.89
C SER A 52 -12.29 9.02 20.96
N LEU A 53 -11.51 8.01 20.60
CA LEU A 53 -11.07 6.95 21.52
C LEU A 53 -9.74 7.32 22.18
N PRO A 54 -9.45 6.78 23.38
CA PRO A 54 -8.14 6.90 23.99
C PRO A 54 -7.04 6.42 23.04
N GLN A 55 -6.01 7.24 22.86
CA GLN A 55 -4.87 6.87 22.02
C GLN A 55 -4.06 5.76 22.72
N VAL A 56 -3.61 4.77 21.96
CA VAL A 56 -2.73 3.73 22.49
C VAL A 56 -1.31 4.25 22.44
N GLN A 57 -0.71 4.46 23.60
CA GLN A 57 0.68 4.86 23.75
C GLN A 57 1.54 3.65 24.09
N LEU A 58 2.50 3.33 23.24
CA LEU A 58 3.48 2.27 23.46
C LEU A 58 4.85 2.88 23.67
N SER A 59 5.71 2.21 24.43
CA SER A 59 7.13 2.54 24.52
C SER A 59 7.91 1.42 23.83
N LEU A 60 8.45 1.71 22.64
CA LEU A 60 9.26 0.78 21.84
C LEU A 60 10.67 1.34 21.75
N PHE A 61 11.66 0.57 22.21
CA PHE A 61 13.08 0.94 22.20
C PHE A 61 13.38 2.29 22.90
N GLY A 62 12.60 2.65 23.92
CA GLY A 62 12.73 3.92 24.63
C GLY A 62 12.07 5.13 23.94
N TYR A 63 11.42 4.92 22.81
CA TYR A 63 10.66 5.94 22.10
C TYR A 63 9.15 5.77 22.34
N GLY A 64 8.47 6.88 22.63
CA GLY A 64 7.02 6.93 22.73
C GLY A 64 6.37 6.84 21.35
N VAL A 65 5.42 5.93 21.21
CA VAL A 65 4.73 5.60 19.97
C VAL A 65 3.26 5.82 20.20
N VAL A 66 2.65 6.69 19.42
CA VAL A 66 1.22 6.93 19.48
C VAL A 66 0.58 6.19 18.32
N LEU A 67 -0.29 5.23 18.63
CA LEU A 67 -1.07 4.51 17.64
C LEU A 67 -2.45 5.16 17.54
N PHE A 68 -2.80 5.60 16.33
CA PHE A 68 -4.07 6.24 16.02
C PHE A 68 -5.00 5.25 15.31
N PHE A 69 -6.27 5.23 15.73
CA PHE A 69 -7.36 4.58 14.99
C PHE A 69 -7.84 5.50 13.85
N ASN A 70 -6.96 5.71 12.88
CA ASN A 70 -7.19 6.56 11.71
C ASN A 70 -7.47 5.70 10.47
N VAL A 71 -7.57 6.33 9.29
CA VAL A 71 -7.86 5.64 8.03
C VAL A 71 -6.83 4.52 7.74
N GLY A 72 -5.56 4.76 8.05
CA GLY A 72 -4.49 3.77 7.87
C GLY A 72 -4.70 2.50 8.69
N PHE A 73 -5.14 2.63 9.94
CA PHE A 73 -5.48 1.48 10.79
C PHE A 73 -6.60 0.64 10.19
N PHE A 74 -7.72 1.27 9.81
CA PHE A 74 -8.87 0.52 9.28
C PHE A 74 -8.60 -0.12 7.93
N LEU A 75 -7.85 0.54 7.05
CA LEU A 75 -7.39 -0.09 5.81
C LEU A 75 -6.48 -1.28 6.10
N GLY A 76 -5.50 -1.14 6.99
CA GLY A 76 -4.64 -2.25 7.41
C GLY A 76 -5.44 -3.42 7.99
N LEU A 77 -6.48 -3.13 8.79
CA LEU A 77 -7.38 -4.14 9.35
C LEU A 77 -8.21 -4.86 8.28
N ILE A 78 -8.76 -4.12 7.30
CA ILE A 78 -9.49 -4.70 6.17
C ILE A 78 -8.59 -5.64 5.38
N TYR A 79 -7.34 -5.22 5.08
CA TYR A 79 -6.36 -6.06 4.39
C TYR A 79 -6.06 -7.33 5.20
N ALA A 80 -5.76 -7.20 6.48
CA ALA A 80 -5.47 -8.32 7.36
C ALA A 80 -6.61 -9.35 7.40
N LEU A 81 -7.85 -8.91 7.63
CA LEU A 81 -9.02 -9.79 7.68
C LEU A 81 -9.28 -10.45 6.33
N PHE A 82 -9.18 -9.69 5.24
CA PHE A 82 -9.37 -10.20 3.89
C PHE A 82 -8.36 -11.30 3.55
N TYR A 83 -7.09 -11.11 3.90
CA TYR A 83 -6.03 -12.09 3.64
C TYR A 83 -6.23 -13.38 4.44
N ILE A 84 -6.62 -13.29 5.71
CA ILE A 84 -6.99 -14.46 6.52
C ILE A 84 -8.15 -15.24 5.89
N CYS A 85 -9.14 -14.54 5.31
CA CYS A 85 -10.24 -15.19 4.60
C CYS A 85 -9.80 -15.90 3.30
N LEU A 86 -8.78 -15.38 2.59
CA LEU A 86 -8.24 -16.02 1.38
C LEU A 86 -7.53 -17.33 1.71
N ASP A 87 -6.59 -17.31 2.65
CA ASP A 87 -5.89 -18.49 3.15
C ASP A 87 -5.55 -18.31 4.64
N PRO A 88 -6.02 -19.17 5.56
CA PRO A 88 -5.79 -18.95 6.98
C PRO A 88 -4.32 -18.90 7.41
N LYS A 89 -3.42 -19.64 6.75
CA LYS A 89 -2.00 -19.70 7.17
C LYS A 89 -1.18 -18.57 6.57
N ALA A 90 -1.10 -18.48 5.24
CA ALA A 90 -0.40 -17.40 4.56
C ALA A 90 -1.07 -16.04 4.83
N GLY A 91 -2.40 -16.02 4.94
CA GLY A 91 -3.16 -14.82 5.28
C GLY A 91 -2.91 -14.33 6.70
N SER A 92 -2.71 -15.22 7.67
CA SER A 92 -2.29 -14.82 9.02
C SER A 92 -0.88 -14.20 9.01
N LEU A 93 0.05 -14.76 8.22
CA LEU A 93 1.37 -14.15 8.04
C LEU A 93 1.27 -12.77 7.38
N ALA A 94 0.44 -12.62 6.34
CA ALA A 94 0.19 -11.35 5.68
C ALA A 94 -0.44 -10.33 6.64
N ALA A 95 -1.39 -10.76 7.48
CA ALA A 95 -2.01 -9.92 8.50
C ALA A 95 -1.00 -9.42 9.54
N LEU A 96 -0.09 -10.28 9.99
CA LEU A 96 1.03 -9.88 10.86
C LEU A 96 1.93 -8.86 10.17
N LEU A 97 2.20 -9.02 8.88
CA LEU A 97 3.00 -8.07 8.11
C LEU A 97 2.30 -6.72 7.92
N CYS A 98 0.99 -6.71 7.67
CA CYS A 98 0.18 -5.49 7.65
C CYS A 98 0.21 -4.77 9.00
N ALA A 99 0.04 -5.49 10.11
CA ALA A 99 0.12 -4.94 11.46
C ALA A 99 1.53 -4.38 11.76
N PHE A 100 2.57 -5.11 11.37
CA PHE A 100 3.96 -4.65 11.46
C PHE A 100 4.16 -3.36 10.68
N CYS A 101 3.72 -3.29 9.42
CA CYS A 101 3.83 -2.08 8.60
C CYS A 101 3.10 -0.89 9.23
N TRP A 102 1.91 -1.09 9.78
CA TRP A 102 1.16 -0.02 10.46
C TRP A 102 1.86 0.48 11.72
N VAL A 103 2.33 -0.41 12.59
CA VAL A 103 3.06 -0.03 13.82
C VAL A 103 4.40 0.61 13.47
N ALA A 104 5.18 0.01 12.57
CA ALA A 104 6.49 0.52 12.18
C ALA A 104 6.40 1.86 11.44
N SER A 105 5.39 2.07 10.60
CA SER A 105 5.16 3.39 9.99
C SER A 105 4.77 4.43 11.03
N SER A 106 4.00 4.05 12.06
CA SER A 106 3.69 4.95 13.18
C SER A 106 4.93 5.33 14.00
N LEU A 107 5.86 4.38 14.21
CA LEU A 107 7.18 4.67 14.80
C LEU A 107 7.95 5.69 13.98
N VAL A 108 8.07 5.45 12.68
CA VAL A 108 8.80 6.30 11.75
C VAL A 108 8.15 7.68 11.69
N ALA A 109 6.81 7.78 11.65
CA ALA A 109 6.13 9.08 11.68
C ALA A 109 6.38 9.85 12.98
N GLY A 110 6.41 9.15 14.12
CA GLY A 110 6.78 9.73 15.41
C GLY A 110 8.21 10.29 15.41
N TRP A 111 9.14 9.62 14.73
CA TRP A 111 10.53 10.07 14.58
C TRP A 111 10.69 11.24 13.60
N LEU A 112 9.99 11.21 12.46
CA LEU A 112 10.04 12.27 11.44
C LEU A 112 9.35 13.56 11.91
N GLY A 113 8.42 13.47 12.87
CA GLY A 113 7.76 14.61 13.48
C GLY A 113 6.71 15.29 12.58
N PHE A 114 5.66 15.84 13.21
CA PHE A 114 4.47 16.42 12.55
C PHE A 114 4.71 17.72 11.76
N SER A 115 5.94 18.24 11.72
CA SER A 115 6.21 19.64 11.30
C SER A 115 6.03 19.91 9.80
N LEU A 116 6.07 18.90 8.92
CA LEU A 116 6.01 19.10 7.47
C LEU A 116 4.91 18.41 6.67
N ALA A 117 4.28 17.34 7.17
CA ALA A 117 3.23 16.66 6.41
C ALA A 117 2.07 17.62 6.02
N TRP A 118 1.83 18.64 6.84
CA TRP A 118 0.79 19.63 6.60
C TRP A 118 1.25 20.91 5.88
N LYS A 119 2.53 21.12 5.57
CA LYS A 119 2.98 22.36 4.90
C LYS A 119 2.69 22.29 3.39
N GLU A 120 2.96 21.16 2.76
CA GLU A 120 2.65 20.92 1.34
C GLU A 120 1.15 20.69 1.11
N ILE A 121 0.49 19.97 2.03
CA ILE A 121 -0.98 19.85 2.00
C ILE A 121 -1.62 21.22 2.23
N ARG A 122 -1.13 22.10 3.12
CA ARG A 122 -1.66 23.48 3.25
C ARG A 122 -1.50 24.32 1.99
N HIS A 123 -0.48 24.10 1.17
CA HIS A 123 -0.38 24.83 -0.09
C HIS A 123 -1.42 24.33 -1.09
N LEU A 124 -1.67 23.02 -1.18
CA LEU A 124 -2.70 22.45 -2.06
C LEU A 124 -4.13 22.69 -1.55
N PHE A 125 -4.39 22.50 -0.25
CA PHE A 125 -5.65 22.83 0.41
C PHE A 125 -5.86 24.34 0.50
N GLY A 126 -4.80 25.13 0.61
CA GLY A 126 -4.86 26.60 0.59
C GLY A 126 -5.24 27.13 -0.79
N ILE A 127 -4.73 26.52 -1.87
CA ILE A 127 -5.19 26.77 -3.24
C ILE A 127 -6.64 26.33 -3.42
N TRP A 128 -7.04 25.19 -2.86
CA TRP A 128 -8.42 24.71 -2.88
C TRP A 128 -9.36 25.62 -2.07
N ILE A 129 -8.98 26.08 -0.87
CA ILE A 129 -9.72 27.06 -0.06
C ILE A 129 -9.77 28.41 -0.77
N LEU A 130 -8.70 28.85 -1.44
CA LEU A 130 -8.73 30.05 -2.28
C LEU A 130 -9.72 29.87 -3.43
N ALA A 131 -9.73 28.70 -4.09
CA ALA A 131 -10.67 28.37 -5.16
C ALA A 131 -12.12 28.30 -4.66
N VAL A 132 -12.37 27.74 -3.47
CA VAL A 132 -13.70 27.68 -2.82
C VAL A 132 -14.18 29.06 -2.34
N ASN A 133 -13.26 29.90 -1.85
CA ASN A 133 -13.56 31.29 -1.51
C ASN A 133 -13.79 32.17 -2.75
N LEU A 134 -13.16 31.84 -3.89
CA LEU A 134 -13.48 32.46 -5.19
C LEU A 134 -14.86 32.02 -5.71
N THR A 135 -15.39 30.87 -5.27
CA THR A 135 -16.75 30.39 -5.58
C THR A 135 -17.81 30.79 -4.54
N GLY A 136 -17.44 31.45 -3.45
CA GLY A 136 -18.37 32.11 -2.52
C GLY A 136 -19.05 31.24 -1.47
N GLU A 137 -18.59 30.02 -1.20
CA GLU A 137 -19.14 29.18 -0.12
C GLU A 137 -18.37 29.37 1.19
N GLN A 138 -19.06 29.83 2.24
CA GLN A 138 -18.49 30.02 3.58
C GLN A 138 -18.27 28.67 4.28
N SER A 139 -17.08 28.43 4.84
CA SER A 139 -16.85 27.33 5.79
C SER A 139 -16.34 27.85 7.13
N GLU A 140 -16.89 27.32 8.22
CA GLU A 140 -16.59 27.70 9.60
C GLU A 140 -15.16 27.31 10.02
N SER A 141 -14.45 28.24 10.67
CA SER A 141 -13.06 28.10 11.09
C SER A 141 -12.91 27.27 12.37
N ILE A 142 -12.19 26.15 12.30
CA ILE A 142 -11.75 25.37 13.47
C ILE A 142 -10.40 25.92 13.98
N HIS A 143 -10.38 26.46 15.20
CA HIS A 143 -9.16 26.96 15.87
C HIS A 143 -8.41 25.82 16.57
N PHE A 144 -7.12 25.62 16.25
CA PHE A 144 -6.22 24.70 16.97
C PHE A 144 -5.08 25.51 17.62
N SER A 145 -4.89 25.35 18.93
CA SER A 145 -3.95 26.15 19.75
C SER A 145 -2.55 25.51 19.76
N TYR A 146 -1.50 26.27 19.43
CA TYR A 146 -0.11 25.83 19.40
C TYR A 146 0.66 26.29 20.65
N CYS A 147 1.35 25.37 21.32
CA CYS A 147 2.31 25.68 22.39
C CYS A 147 3.65 26.16 21.77
N ALA A 148 4.19 27.27 22.28
CA ALA A 148 5.36 27.97 21.74
C ALA A 148 6.70 27.29 22.10
N MET A 149 7.66 27.27 21.16
CA MET A 149 9.07 26.90 21.38
C MET A 149 10.03 28.05 21.02
N PRO A 150 11.18 28.23 21.70
CA PRO A 150 12.03 29.42 21.59
C PRO A 150 13.22 29.28 20.60
N GLY A 151 13.57 30.39 19.91
CA GLY A 151 14.92 30.64 19.38
C GLY A 151 15.10 30.60 17.85
N ALA A 152 15.32 31.76 17.22
CA ALA A 152 15.46 31.94 15.76
C ALA A 152 16.75 31.37 15.12
N GLY A 153 17.79 31.07 15.90
CA GLY A 153 19.05 30.50 15.40
C GLY A 153 19.00 28.98 15.16
N ILE A 154 18.28 28.27 16.03
CA ILE A 154 18.02 26.83 15.93
C ILE A 154 17.00 26.54 14.82
N LYS A 155 16.07 27.48 14.59
CA LYS A 155 15.06 27.43 13.54
C LYS A 155 15.65 27.18 12.14
N ARG A 156 16.75 27.83 11.77
CA ARG A 156 17.35 27.70 10.41
C ARG A 156 18.02 26.36 10.13
N ARG A 157 18.63 25.73 11.15
CA ARG A 157 19.29 24.42 11.02
C ARG A 157 18.28 23.26 11.13
N ILE A 158 17.20 23.49 11.87
CA ILE A 158 16.02 22.61 11.91
C ILE A 158 15.27 22.70 10.57
N GLU A 159 14.96 23.89 10.05
CA GLU A 159 14.21 24.07 8.80
C GLU A 159 14.87 23.43 7.56
N SER A 160 16.20 23.31 7.48
CA SER A 160 16.88 22.66 6.32
C SER A 160 16.98 21.13 6.41
N VAL A 161 16.93 20.57 7.62
CA VAL A 161 16.86 19.11 7.82
C VAL A 161 15.41 18.65 7.63
N TYR A 162 14.45 19.51 7.94
CA TYR A 162 13.02 19.24 7.95
C TYR A 162 12.36 19.16 6.55
N SER A 163 12.92 19.74 5.49
CA SER A 163 12.38 19.64 4.12
C SER A 163 12.67 18.31 3.41
N ILE A 164 13.42 17.40 4.03
CA ILE A 164 13.90 16.17 3.38
C ILE A 164 12.93 15.00 3.62
N ASP A 165 12.17 15.00 4.71
CA ASP A 165 11.53 13.79 5.24
C ASP A 165 10.23 13.37 4.52
N THR A 166 9.34 14.30 4.17
CA THR A 166 8.12 13.96 3.38
C THR A 166 8.46 13.67 1.91
N ASN A 167 9.50 14.31 1.39
CA ASN A 167 10.00 14.08 0.05
C ASN A 167 10.51 12.65 -0.12
N VAL A 168 11.16 12.08 0.88
CA VAL A 168 11.62 10.68 0.83
C VAL A 168 10.44 9.72 0.66
N VAL A 169 9.33 9.90 1.39
CA VAL A 169 8.16 9.01 1.29
C VAL A 169 7.52 9.06 -0.08
N LEU A 170 7.35 10.28 -0.63
CA LEU A 170 6.79 10.47 -1.97
C LEU A 170 7.73 9.96 -3.06
N VAL A 171 9.03 10.20 -2.93
CA VAL A 171 10.05 9.66 -3.84
C VAL A 171 10.05 8.13 -3.78
N SER A 172 9.95 7.53 -2.59
CA SER A 172 9.84 6.07 -2.45
C SER A 172 8.60 5.54 -3.18
N GLN A 173 7.44 6.16 -3.01
CA GLN A 173 6.22 5.79 -3.75
C GLN A 173 6.44 5.86 -5.27
N ILE A 174 6.95 6.99 -5.77
CA ILE A 174 7.20 7.19 -7.20
C ILE A 174 8.18 6.15 -7.74
N VAL A 175 9.29 5.91 -7.06
CA VAL A 175 10.31 4.94 -7.48
C VAL A 175 9.73 3.52 -7.49
N CYS A 176 9.04 3.13 -6.42
CA CYS A 176 8.46 1.79 -6.32
C CYS A 176 7.40 1.54 -7.41
N TRP A 177 6.46 2.47 -7.60
CA TRP A 177 5.44 2.38 -8.65
C TRP A 177 6.04 2.39 -10.05
N THR A 178 7.03 3.25 -10.29
CA THR A 178 7.77 3.27 -11.57
C THR A 178 8.41 1.91 -11.84
N GLY A 179 9.01 1.29 -10.81
CA GLY A 179 9.52 -0.08 -10.88
C GLY A 179 8.46 -1.07 -11.31
N GLN A 180 7.27 -1.07 -10.68
CA GLN A 180 6.15 -1.95 -11.06
C GLN A 180 5.73 -1.76 -12.53
N PHE A 181 5.60 -0.52 -12.99
CA PHE A 181 5.20 -0.23 -14.36
C PHE A 181 6.27 -0.60 -15.39
N ILE A 182 7.55 -0.38 -15.08
CA ILE A 182 8.67 -0.86 -15.90
C ILE A 182 8.65 -2.39 -15.96
N GLY A 183 8.40 -3.05 -14.83
CA GLY A 183 8.17 -4.49 -14.71
C GLY A 183 7.24 -5.02 -15.81
N HIS A 184 6.01 -4.51 -15.81
CA HIS A 184 5.01 -4.87 -16.80
C HIS A 184 5.36 -4.43 -18.23
N GLY A 185 5.79 -3.18 -18.43
CA GLY A 185 6.01 -2.63 -19.77
C GLY A 185 7.19 -3.26 -20.50
N VAL A 186 8.31 -3.51 -19.80
CA VAL A 186 9.55 -4.00 -20.40
C VAL A 186 9.59 -5.52 -20.44
N PHE A 187 9.24 -6.19 -19.33
CA PHE A 187 9.42 -7.64 -19.21
C PHE A 187 8.19 -8.44 -19.64
N GLU A 188 6.98 -7.99 -19.27
CA GLU A 188 5.74 -8.67 -19.70
C GLU A 188 5.25 -8.17 -21.07
N LYS A 189 5.70 -6.98 -21.51
CA LYS A 189 5.24 -6.30 -22.74
C LYS A 189 3.71 -6.19 -22.79
N ARG A 190 3.09 -6.04 -21.62
CA ARG A 190 1.64 -6.01 -21.44
C ARG A 190 1.29 -4.86 -20.49
N ALA A 191 0.12 -4.27 -20.68
CA ALA A 191 -0.41 -3.31 -19.73
C ALA A 191 -0.58 -3.95 -18.34
N PRO A 192 -0.40 -3.18 -17.26
CA PRO A 192 -0.57 -3.68 -15.90
C PRO A 192 -2.03 -4.04 -15.64
N ALA A 193 -2.25 -5.07 -14.81
CA ALA A 193 -3.57 -5.54 -14.39
C ALA A 193 -4.44 -4.46 -13.70
N LEU A 194 -3.84 -3.34 -13.28
CA LEU A 194 -4.53 -2.15 -12.77
C LEU A 194 -5.64 -1.67 -13.70
N LEU A 195 -5.48 -1.80 -15.02
CA LEU A 195 -6.47 -1.36 -16.00
C LEU A 195 -7.62 -2.35 -16.18
N ASP A 196 -7.43 -3.61 -15.76
CA ASP A 196 -8.38 -4.70 -15.96
C ASP A 196 -9.14 -5.06 -14.67
N ASN A 197 -8.49 -4.94 -13.50
CA ASN A 197 -9.07 -5.28 -12.20
C ASN A 197 -8.43 -4.48 -11.04
N LEU A 198 -9.04 -3.33 -10.73
CA LEU A 198 -8.57 -2.43 -9.65
C LEU A 198 -8.55 -3.10 -8.27
N VAL A 199 -9.56 -3.91 -7.94
CA VAL A 199 -9.65 -4.59 -6.64
C VAL A 199 -8.46 -5.53 -6.46
N GLN A 200 -8.16 -6.33 -7.49
CA GLN A 200 -7.02 -7.23 -7.45
C GLN A 200 -5.68 -6.48 -7.38
N ALA A 201 -5.55 -5.40 -8.14
CA ALA A 201 -4.32 -4.63 -8.19
C ALA A 201 -4.01 -3.90 -6.88
N PHE A 202 -5.01 -3.36 -6.17
CA PHE A 202 -4.78 -2.64 -4.93
C PHE A 202 -4.90 -3.50 -3.68
N ILE A 203 -5.89 -4.39 -3.61
CA ILE A 203 -6.16 -5.18 -2.40
C ILE A 203 -5.38 -6.50 -2.41
N MET A 204 -5.35 -7.22 -3.53
CA MET A 204 -4.82 -8.59 -3.54
C MET A 204 -3.30 -8.65 -3.76
N ALA A 205 -2.70 -7.64 -4.42
CA ALA A 205 -1.29 -7.68 -4.78
C ALA A 205 -0.32 -7.95 -3.61
N PRO A 206 -0.42 -7.31 -2.43
CA PRO A 206 0.47 -7.61 -1.30
C PRO A 206 0.39 -9.07 -0.83
N PHE A 207 -0.80 -9.64 -0.82
CA PHE A 207 -0.98 -11.04 -0.46
C PHE A 207 -0.42 -11.98 -1.53
N PHE A 208 -0.62 -11.71 -2.82
CA PHE A 208 -0.14 -12.57 -3.90
C PHE A 208 1.38 -12.59 -4.01
N VAL A 209 2.06 -11.46 -3.84
CA VAL A 209 3.54 -11.48 -3.81
C VAL A 209 4.08 -12.24 -2.61
N LEU A 210 3.39 -12.21 -1.45
CA LEU A 210 3.76 -13.02 -0.30
C LEU A 210 3.52 -14.52 -0.57
N LEU A 211 2.37 -14.87 -1.15
CA LEU A 211 2.05 -16.26 -1.49
C LEU A 211 3.05 -16.83 -2.51
N GLU A 212 3.41 -16.05 -3.53
CA GLU A 212 4.45 -16.37 -4.50
C GLU A 212 5.81 -16.58 -3.82
N ALA A 213 6.21 -15.71 -2.90
CA ALA A 213 7.44 -15.85 -2.13
C ALA A 213 7.42 -17.12 -1.27
N LEU A 214 6.29 -17.45 -0.64
CA LEU A 214 6.13 -18.66 0.16
C LEU A 214 6.19 -19.94 -0.69
N GLN A 215 5.58 -19.92 -1.87
CA GLN A 215 5.62 -21.03 -2.83
C GLN A 215 7.05 -21.26 -3.33
N THR A 216 7.72 -20.21 -3.78
CA THR A 216 9.06 -20.29 -4.37
C THR A 216 10.15 -20.61 -3.35
N SER A 217 10.05 -20.07 -2.13
CA SER A 217 11.10 -20.22 -1.11
C SER A 217 10.89 -21.42 -0.18
N PHE A 218 9.63 -21.79 0.08
CA PHE A 218 9.29 -22.81 1.08
C PHE A 218 8.42 -23.95 0.53
N GLY A 219 8.05 -23.92 -0.76
CA GLY A 219 7.16 -24.93 -1.34
C GLY A 219 5.75 -24.91 -0.73
N TYR A 220 5.32 -23.78 -0.17
CA TYR A 220 4.04 -23.67 0.52
C TYR A 220 2.86 -23.86 -0.45
N GLU A 221 1.93 -24.77 -0.15
CA GLU A 221 0.64 -24.84 -0.84
C GLU A 221 -0.51 -24.62 0.16
N PRO A 222 -1.51 -23.77 -0.16
CA PRO A 222 -2.75 -23.65 0.62
C PRO A 222 -3.43 -25.00 0.87
N TYR A 223 -3.40 -25.89 -0.13
CA TYR A 223 -3.82 -27.29 -0.04
C TYR A 223 -3.15 -28.13 -1.13
N PRO A 224 -3.08 -29.47 -0.98
CA PRO A 224 -2.44 -30.34 -1.95
C PRO A 224 -3.02 -30.21 -3.37
N GLY A 225 -2.17 -29.93 -4.34
CA GLY A 225 -2.56 -29.78 -5.75
C GLY A 225 -3.00 -28.37 -6.12
N PHE A 226 -2.91 -27.40 -5.20
CA PHE A 226 -3.19 -26.00 -5.47
C PHE A 226 -2.34 -25.47 -6.62
N HIS A 227 -1.03 -25.73 -6.63
CA HIS A 227 -0.15 -25.20 -7.67
C HIS A 227 -0.50 -25.76 -9.06
N ALA A 228 -0.77 -27.06 -9.16
CA ALA A 228 -1.19 -27.68 -10.42
C ALA A 228 -2.52 -27.10 -10.93
N SER A 229 -3.48 -26.90 -10.04
CA SER A 229 -4.80 -26.32 -10.36
C SER A 229 -4.69 -24.86 -10.80
N VAL A 230 -3.82 -24.07 -10.16
CA VAL A 230 -3.54 -22.69 -10.53
C VAL A 230 -2.80 -22.62 -11.86
N GLN A 231 -1.79 -23.45 -12.08
CA GLN A 231 -1.02 -23.48 -13.33
C GLN A 231 -1.92 -23.79 -14.53
N ALA A 232 -2.83 -24.76 -14.39
CA ALA A 232 -3.79 -25.07 -15.45
C ALA A 232 -4.70 -23.88 -15.80
N LYS A 233 -5.06 -23.05 -14.83
CA LYS A 233 -5.84 -21.82 -15.06
C LYS A 233 -4.99 -20.72 -15.69
N ILE A 234 -3.75 -20.53 -15.24
CA ILE A 234 -2.80 -19.59 -15.85
C ILE A 234 -2.61 -19.91 -17.34
N ASP A 235 -2.39 -21.19 -17.67
CA ASP A 235 -2.20 -21.63 -19.05
C ASP A 235 -3.45 -21.37 -19.91
N ALA A 236 -4.64 -21.60 -19.34
CA ALA A 236 -5.91 -21.30 -20.00
C ALA A 236 -6.09 -19.79 -20.26
N ASP A 237 -5.85 -18.94 -19.25
CA ASP A 237 -5.97 -17.48 -19.35
C ASP A 237 -4.95 -16.90 -20.35
N MET A 238 -3.71 -17.40 -20.34
CA MET A 238 -2.68 -17.01 -21.31
C MET A 238 -3.07 -17.41 -22.73
N LYS A 239 -3.64 -18.60 -22.93
CA LYS A 239 -4.11 -19.05 -24.24
C LYS A 239 -5.23 -18.16 -24.77
N GLU A 240 -6.24 -17.89 -23.94
CA GLU A 240 -7.35 -17.01 -24.30
C GLU A 240 -6.84 -15.61 -24.68
N TRP A 241 -5.92 -15.04 -23.89
CA TRP A 241 -5.32 -13.75 -24.19
C TRP A 241 -4.57 -13.76 -25.53
N ARG A 242 -3.78 -14.79 -25.83
CA ARG A 242 -3.08 -14.90 -27.12
C ARG A 242 -4.05 -14.99 -28.29
N GLU A 243 -5.09 -15.80 -28.19
CA GLU A 243 -6.12 -15.94 -29.23
C GLU A 243 -6.86 -14.63 -29.47
N LYS A 244 -7.20 -13.89 -28.41
CA LYS A 244 -7.84 -12.58 -28.51
C LYS A 244 -6.94 -11.56 -29.21
N ASN A 245 -5.65 -11.52 -28.89
CA ASN A 245 -4.70 -10.61 -29.54
C ASN A 245 -4.47 -10.97 -31.01
N LEU A 246 -4.38 -12.25 -31.36
CA LEU A 246 -4.27 -12.68 -32.76
C LEU A 246 -5.47 -12.22 -33.59
N LYS A 247 -6.69 -12.31 -33.05
CA LYS A 247 -7.91 -11.82 -33.71
C LYS A 247 -7.96 -10.30 -33.88
N LEU A 248 -7.29 -9.54 -33.02
CA LEU A 248 -7.22 -8.07 -33.14
C LEU A 248 -6.20 -7.63 -34.20
N LEU A 249 -5.27 -8.51 -34.57
CA LEU A 249 -4.23 -8.26 -35.57
C LEU A 249 -4.57 -8.82 -36.97
N SER A 250 -5.59 -9.67 -37.07
CA SER A 250 -6.12 -10.23 -38.32
C SER A 250 -7.19 -9.35 -38.93
#